data_AF-B1G7M2-F1
#
_entry.id   AF-B1G7M2-F1
#
_cell.length_a   1.000
_cell.length_b   1.000
_cell.length_c   1.000
_cell.angle_alpha   90.00
_cell.angle_beta   90.00
_cell.angle_gamma   90.00
#
_symmetry.space_group_name_H-M   'P 1'
#
loop_
_entity.id
_entity.type
_entity.pdbx_description
1 polymer ?
#
loop_
_entity_poly.entity_id
_entity_poly.type
_entity_poly.pdbx_seq_one_letter_code
_entity_poly.pdbx_strand_id
1 'polypeptide(L)'
;MSTAKACALVTMIALAGCTNRAEPWHLTNVSGHLPDLDFSLTGDDGRPVTGASFKGRTSLVYFGYTHCPDVCPETMGRLMQVLDKLGPDAQKVRILFVTVDPARDTPQALHDYVGAFDSKHAEGLTGTDRQIESLAKRYRVAYQMEKRDPNGSYEVTHSSAVYVFDAEGRARLLATDNDTPDAIAQDLRRIVDQRS
;
A
#
# COMPACT_ATOMS: atom_id res chain seq x y z
N MET A 1 74.39 3.39 -36.57
CA MET A 1 73.46 4.54 -36.44
C MET A 1 72.06 3.98 -36.24
N SER A 2 71.48 4.27 -35.07
CA SER A 2 70.29 3.65 -34.51
C SER A 2 69.03 4.44 -34.89
N THR A 3 67.96 3.77 -35.33
CA THR A 3 66.63 4.36 -35.42
C THR A 3 65.62 3.43 -34.75
N ALA A 4 65.36 3.69 -33.47
CA ALA A 4 64.29 3.06 -32.71
C ALA A 4 62.94 3.67 -33.12
N LYS A 5 62.01 2.84 -33.60
CA LYS A 5 60.60 3.20 -33.76
C LYS A 5 59.86 2.77 -32.49
N ALA A 6 59.50 3.73 -31.64
CA ALA A 6 58.63 3.50 -30.50
C ALA A 6 57.17 3.44 -30.99
N CYS A 7 56.57 2.25 -30.96
CA CYS A 7 55.13 2.07 -31.11
C CYS A 7 54.48 2.25 -29.74
N ALA A 8 53.80 3.37 -29.53
CA ALA A 8 52.99 3.60 -28.33
C ALA A 8 51.66 2.86 -28.49
N LEU A 9 51.47 1.76 -27.75
CA LEU A 9 50.19 1.09 -27.60
C LEU A 9 49.34 1.92 -26.62
N VAL A 10 48.29 2.56 -27.11
CA VAL A 10 47.26 3.19 -26.26
C VAL A 10 46.25 2.12 -25.89
N THR A 11 46.32 1.62 -24.66
CA THR A 11 45.33 0.70 -24.09
C THR A 11 44.09 1.49 -23.70
N MET A 12 43.03 1.44 -24.51
CA MET A 12 41.69 1.91 -24.09
C MET A 12 41.17 1.02 -22.97
N ILE A 13 41.21 1.51 -21.74
CA ILE A 13 40.47 0.91 -20.63
C ILE A 13 39.00 1.29 -20.81
N ALA A 14 38.21 0.38 -21.38
CA ALA A 14 36.76 0.50 -21.38
C ALA A 14 36.25 0.26 -19.94
N LEU A 15 35.98 1.34 -19.22
CA LEU A 15 35.22 1.30 -17.96
C LEU A 15 33.78 0.88 -18.28
N ALA A 16 33.53 -0.43 -18.37
CA ALA A 16 32.20 -1.00 -18.30
C ALA A 16 31.70 -0.85 -16.85
N GLY A 17 31.27 0.37 -16.51
CA GLY A 17 30.56 0.63 -15.27
C GLY A 17 29.29 -0.21 -15.25
N CYS A 18 29.28 -1.27 -14.44
CA CYS A 18 28.07 -2.02 -14.09
C CYS A 18 27.18 -1.13 -13.24
N THR A 19 26.56 -0.15 -13.87
CA THR A 19 25.47 0.61 -13.26
C THR A 19 24.26 -0.31 -13.28
N ASN A 20 24.11 -1.15 -12.25
CA ASN A 20 22.82 -1.74 -11.90
C ASN A 20 21.90 -0.58 -11.49
N ARG A 21 21.41 0.20 -12.45
CA ARG A 21 20.28 1.09 -12.22
C ARG A 21 19.09 0.18 -12.06
N ALA A 22 18.77 -0.17 -10.81
CA ALA A 22 17.50 -0.78 -10.50
C ALA A 22 16.42 0.04 -11.21
N GLU A 23 15.57 -0.62 -11.99
CA GLU A 23 14.51 0.07 -12.71
C GLU A 23 13.72 0.96 -11.75
N PRO A 24 13.31 2.17 -12.19
CA PRO A 24 12.50 3.03 -11.36
C PRO A 24 11.24 2.30 -10.90
N TRP A 25 10.71 2.71 -9.75
CA TRP A 25 9.41 2.24 -9.29
C TRP A 25 8.35 2.69 -10.30
N HIS A 26 7.37 1.83 -10.55
CA HIS A 26 6.16 2.21 -11.27
C HIS A 26 5.29 3.09 -10.37
N LEU A 27 5.19 2.70 -9.09
CA LEU A 27 4.46 3.43 -8.07
C LEU A 27 5.23 4.65 -7.55
N THR A 28 4.51 5.58 -6.95
CA THR A 28 5.13 6.76 -6.33
C THR A 28 5.96 6.35 -5.12
N ASN A 29 7.26 6.62 -5.14
CA ASN A 29 8.14 6.36 -4.00
C ASN A 29 7.95 7.42 -2.90
N VAL A 30 7.54 6.96 -1.72
CA VAL A 30 7.26 7.80 -0.54
C VAL A 30 8.23 7.54 0.61
N SER A 31 9.29 6.76 0.37
CA SER A 31 10.31 6.44 1.38
C SER A 31 10.92 7.73 1.94
N GLY A 32 10.94 7.86 3.27
CA GLY A 32 11.44 9.06 3.98
C GLY A 32 10.51 10.28 3.94
N HIS A 33 9.37 10.21 3.24
CA HIS A 33 8.40 11.30 3.11
C HIS A 33 7.10 11.03 3.88
N LEU A 34 6.77 9.76 4.10
CA LEU A 34 5.69 9.30 4.97
C LEU A 34 6.25 8.60 6.20
N PRO A 35 5.58 8.71 7.36
CA PRO A 35 6.00 8.01 8.56
C PRO A 35 5.75 6.49 8.44
N ASP A 36 6.44 5.71 9.26
CA ASP A 36 6.26 4.25 9.32
C ASP A 36 4.87 3.86 9.84
N LEU A 37 4.48 2.60 9.59
CA LEU A 37 3.21 1.99 9.98
C LEU A 37 3.05 1.98 11.50
N ASP A 38 2.15 2.80 12.01
CA ASP A 38 1.88 2.92 13.44
C ASP A 38 0.46 3.40 13.69
N PHE A 39 -0.27 2.63 14.48
CA PHE A 39 -1.64 2.89 14.90
C PHE A 39 -2.04 1.96 16.05
N SER A 40 -3.15 2.30 16.70
CA SER A 40 -3.88 1.40 17.60
C SER A 40 -5.37 1.53 17.29
N LEU A 41 -5.94 0.45 16.76
CA LEU A 41 -7.32 0.34 16.28
C LEU A 41 -7.95 -0.96 16.77
N THR A 42 -9.17 -1.24 16.33
CA THR A 42 -9.90 -2.49 16.55
C THR A 42 -10.03 -3.21 15.21
N GLY A 43 -9.65 -4.49 15.18
CA GLY A 43 -9.87 -5.35 14.03
C GLY A 43 -11.34 -5.75 13.87
N ASP A 44 -11.67 -6.28 12.71
CA ASP A 44 -13.00 -6.79 12.38
C ASP A 44 -13.41 -8.02 13.21
N ASP A 45 -12.46 -8.69 13.85
CA ASP A 45 -12.67 -9.73 14.88
C ASP A 45 -12.98 -9.16 16.28
N GLY A 46 -13.05 -7.83 16.41
CA GLY A 46 -13.33 -7.10 17.64
C GLY A 46 -12.13 -6.97 18.59
N ARG A 47 -10.93 -7.43 18.21
CA ARG A 47 -9.74 -7.35 19.06
C ARG A 47 -8.91 -6.09 18.79
N PRO A 48 -8.17 -5.58 19.78
CA PRO A 48 -7.20 -4.51 19.55
C PRO A 48 -6.12 -4.96 18.55
N VAL A 49 -5.83 -4.12 17.56
CA VAL A 49 -4.79 -4.35 16.56
C VAL A 49 -3.92 -3.11 16.41
N THR A 50 -2.64 -3.32 16.12
CA THR A 50 -1.65 -2.25 15.98
C THR A 50 -0.83 -2.44 14.70
N GLY A 51 -0.14 -1.39 14.24
CA GLY A 51 0.79 -1.52 13.12
C GLY A 51 1.85 -2.60 13.33
N ALA A 52 2.28 -2.82 14.59
CA ALA A 52 3.24 -3.86 14.94
C ALA A 52 2.72 -5.29 14.70
N SER A 53 1.40 -5.51 14.69
CA SER A 53 0.78 -6.81 14.41
C SER A 53 1.08 -7.31 12.99
N PHE A 54 1.48 -6.41 12.08
CA PHE A 54 1.76 -6.72 10.67
C PHE A 54 3.25 -6.82 10.35
N LYS A 55 4.13 -6.70 11.36
CA LYS A 55 5.57 -6.95 11.16
C LYS A 55 5.80 -8.33 10.55
N GLY A 56 6.69 -8.36 9.57
CA GLY A 56 7.02 -9.53 8.79
C GLY A 56 6.14 -9.75 7.56
N ARG A 57 5.20 -8.84 7.28
CA ARG A 57 4.36 -8.85 6.07
C ARG A 57 4.33 -7.45 5.44
N THR A 58 4.26 -7.39 4.12
CA THR A 58 4.00 -6.14 3.41
C THR A 58 2.55 -5.74 3.63
N SER A 59 2.30 -4.51 4.06
CA SER A 59 0.95 -4.01 4.35
C SER A 59 0.49 -3.02 3.28
N LEU A 60 -0.69 -3.26 2.72
CA LEU A 60 -1.40 -2.36 1.81
C LEU A 60 -2.52 -1.69 2.61
N VAL A 61 -2.30 -0.45 3.04
CA VAL A 61 -3.31 0.29 3.81
C VAL A 61 -4.18 1.09 2.85
N TYR A 62 -5.48 0.89 2.95
CA TYR A 62 -6.48 1.60 2.18
C TYR A 62 -7.53 2.19 3.11
N PHE A 63 -7.86 3.47 2.92
CA PHE A 63 -8.87 4.17 3.70
C PHE A 63 -10.17 4.23 2.90
N GLY A 64 -11.25 3.67 3.45
CA GLY A 64 -12.53 3.54 2.77
C GLY A 64 -13.69 3.40 3.77
N TYR A 65 -14.88 3.05 3.31
CA TYR A 65 -16.01 2.73 4.19
C TYR A 65 -16.95 1.76 3.49
N THR A 66 -17.68 0.94 4.24
CA THR A 66 -18.41 -0.22 3.67
C THR A 66 -19.60 0.17 2.80
N HIS A 67 -20.09 1.40 2.94
CA HIS A 67 -21.24 1.93 2.22
C HIS A 67 -20.87 2.72 0.96
N CYS A 68 -19.58 2.75 0.59
CA CYS A 68 -19.12 3.44 -0.62
C CYS A 68 -19.61 2.71 -1.88
N PRO A 69 -20.35 3.37 -2.78
CA PRO A 69 -20.99 2.70 -3.91
C PRO A 69 -20.06 2.37 -5.07
N ASP A 70 -18.88 3.01 -5.16
CA ASP A 70 -18.05 2.98 -6.39
C ASP A 70 -16.55 2.77 -6.10
N VAL A 71 -15.87 3.77 -5.53
CA VAL A 71 -14.39 3.78 -5.42
C VAL A 71 -13.84 2.66 -4.51
N CYS A 72 -14.52 2.35 -3.41
CA CYS A 72 -14.09 1.25 -2.51
C CYS A 72 -14.16 -0.12 -3.19
N PRO A 73 -15.31 -0.57 -3.74
CA PRO A 73 -15.36 -1.88 -4.39
C PRO A 73 -14.44 -1.95 -5.62
N GLU A 74 -14.26 -0.87 -6.37
CA GLU A 74 -13.29 -0.82 -7.47
C GLU A 74 -11.85 -1.03 -6.97
N THR A 75 -11.44 -0.28 -5.93
CA THR A 75 -10.09 -0.37 -5.38
C THR A 75 -9.82 -1.74 -4.76
N MET A 76 -10.78 -2.29 -4.00
CA MET A 76 -10.66 -3.63 -3.42
C MET A 76 -10.60 -4.71 -4.50
N GLY A 77 -11.45 -4.64 -5.52
CA GLY A 77 -11.41 -5.55 -6.68
C GLY A 77 -10.08 -5.49 -7.43
N ARG A 78 -9.50 -4.30 -7.57
CA ARG A 78 -8.16 -4.12 -8.13
C ARG A 78 -7.08 -4.77 -7.27
N LEU A 79 -7.15 -4.64 -5.94
CA LEU A 79 -6.22 -5.32 -5.03
C LEU A 79 -6.34 -6.84 -5.08
N MET A 80 -7.53 -7.39 -5.35
CA MET A 80 -7.68 -8.84 -5.58
C MET A 80 -6.91 -9.29 -6.82
N GLN A 81 -6.96 -8.53 -7.91
CA GLN A 81 -6.16 -8.80 -9.10
C GLN A 81 -4.65 -8.71 -8.83
N VAL A 82 -4.23 -7.78 -7.96
CA VAL A 82 -2.83 -7.69 -7.52
C VAL A 82 -2.42 -8.95 -6.77
N LEU A 83 -3.22 -9.42 -5.80
CA LEU A 83 -2.93 -10.65 -5.05
C LEU A 83 -2.85 -11.87 -5.97
N ASP A 84 -3.77 -12.02 -6.92
CA ASP A 84 -3.73 -13.09 -7.93
C ASP A 84 -2.42 -13.07 -8.73
N LYS A 85 -2.01 -11.88 -9.20
CA LYS A 85 -0.75 -11.70 -9.93
C LYS A 85 0.48 -11.99 -9.08
N LEU A 86 0.44 -11.75 -7.77
CA LEU A 86 1.54 -12.12 -6.86
C LEU A 86 1.68 -13.64 -6.69
N GLY A 87 0.63 -14.41 -6.93
CA GLY A 87 0.64 -15.86 -6.78
C GLY A 87 1.05 -16.26 -5.35
N PRO A 88 2.05 -17.15 -5.16
CA PRO A 88 2.50 -17.56 -3.83
C PRO A 88 2.93 -16.39 -2.93
N ASP A 89 3.46 -15.30 -3.46
CA ASP A 89 3.91 -14.18 -2.63
C ASP A 89 2.77 -13.40 -1.97
N ALA A 90 1.53 -13.58 -2.42
CA ALA A 90 0.35 -12.98 -1.78
C ALA A 90 0.25 -13.32 -0.28
N GLN A 91 0.74 -14.49 0.14
CA GLN A 91 0.78 -14.89 1.57
C GLN A 91 1.65 -14.00 2.46
N LYS A 92 2.56 -13.21 1.86
CA LYS A 92 3.43 -12.24 2.54
C LYS A 92 2.82 -10.84 2.55
N VAL A 93 1.63 -10.66 1.96
CA VAL A 93 0.94 -9.37 1.84
C VAL A 93 -0.33 -9.38 2.70
N ARG A 94 -0.67 -8.22 3.27
CA ARG A 94 -1.93 -7.97 3.97
C ARG A 94 -2.57 -6.69 3.45
N ILE A 95 -3.87 -6.73 3.23
CA ILE A 95 -4.67 -5.55 2.93
C ILE A 95 -5.34 -5.10 4.22
N LEU A 96 -5.10 -3.86 4.62
CA LEU A 96 -5.68 -3.24 5.81
C LEU A 96 -6.69 -2.21 5.35
N PHE A 97 -7.97 -2.56 5.43
CA PHE A 97 -9.07 -1.66 5.10
C PHE A 97 -9.45 -0.85 6.34
N VAL A 98 -8.99 0.40 6.41
CA VAL A 98 -9.26 1.30 7.53
C VAL A 98 -10.52 2.10 7.24
N THR A 99 -11.55 1.97 8.08
CA THR A 99 -12.76 2.76 7.89
C THR A 99 -12.51 4.26 8.12
N VAL A 100 -13.10 5.11 7.29
CA VAL A 100 -13.24 6.56 7.51
C VAL A 100 -14.60 6.94 8.11
N ASP A 101 -15.45 5.95 8.38
CA ASP A 101 -16.81 6.12 8.88
C ASP A 101 -17.15 5.12 10.00
N PRO A 102 -16.44 5.20 11.14
CA PRO A 102 -16.60 4.26 12.24
C PRO A 102 -18.00 4.29 12.89
N ALA A 103 -18.80 5.31 12.61
CA ALA A 103 -20.18 5.41 13.09
C ALA A 103 -21.12 4.39 12.44
N ARG A 104 -20.85 3.96 11.21
CA ARG A 104 -21.63 2.93 10.48
C ARG A 104 -20.87 1.61 10.38
N ASP A 105 -19.54 1.67 10.33
CA ASP A 105 -18.69 0.52 10.06
C ASP A 105 -18.28 -0.19 11.36
N THR A 106 -19.19 -1.00 11.88
CA THR A 106 -18.91 -1.91 13.02
C THR A 106 -17.90 -3.01 12.64
N PRO A 107 -17.22 -3.64 13.61
CA PRO A 107 -16.32 -4.77 13.33
C PRO A 107 -16.97 -5.86 12.48
N GLN A 108 -18.22 -6.24 12.78
CA GLN A 108 -18.95 -7.24 11.99
C GLN A 108 -19.21 -6.78 10.56
N ALA A 109 -19.64 -5.53 10.36
CA ALA A 109 -19.90 -4.99 9.02
C ALA A 109 -18.61 -4.96 8.18
N LEU A 110 -17.48 -4.62 8.81
CA LEU A 110 -16.17 -4.66 8.17
C LEU A 110 -15.74 -6.09 7.84
N HIS A 111 -15.95 -7.03 8.75
CA HIS A 111 -15.65 -8.45 8.55
C HIS A 111 -16.38 -8.99 7.34
N ASP A 112 -17.69 -8.72 7.24
CA ASP A 112 -18.52 -9.14 6.12
C ASP A 112 -18.07 -8.48 4.81
N TYR A 113 -17.75 -7.18 4.85
CA TYR A 113 -17.31 -6.42 3.69
C TYR A 113 -15.97 -6.94 3.13
N VAL A 114 -14.91 -6.99 3.95
CA VAL A 114 -13.58 -7.42 3.49
C VAL A 114 -13.55 -8.92 3.18
N GLY A 115 -14.34 -9.71 3.91
CA GLY A 115 -14.48 -11.15 3.69
C GLY A 115 -15.14 -11.50 2.35
N ALA A 116 -15.99 -10.63 1.81
CA ALA A 116 -16.56 -10.78 0.47
C ALA A 116 -15.51 -10.65 -0.65
N PHE A 117 -14.37 -10.00 -0.38
CA PHE A 117 -13.25 -9.91 -1.32
C PHE A 117 -12.22 -11.04 -1.06
N ASP A 118 -11.61 -11.05 0.13
CA ASP A 118 -10.62 -12.07 0.50
C ASP A 118 -10.43 -12.11 2.03
N SER A 119 -11.07 -13.09 2.68
CA SER A 119 -10.98 -13.31 4.14
C SER A 119 -9.61 -13.79 4.64
N LYS A 120 -8.68 -14.16 3.74
CA LYS A 120 -7.35 -14.65 4.11
C LYS A 120 -6.32 -13.52 4.13
N HIS A 121 -6.47 -12.53 3.25
CA HIS A 121 -5.48 -11.47 3.06
C HIS A 121 -5.99 -10.08 3.45
N ALA A 122 -7.30 -9.84 3.51
CA ALA A 122 -7.87 -8.57 3.93
C ALA A 122 -8.35 -8.59 5.39
N GLU A 123 -8.15 -7.48 6.09
CA GLU A 123 -8.59 -7.27 7.46
C GLU A 123 -9.19 -5.86 7.57
N GLY A 124 -10.41 -5.77 8.09
CA GLY A 124 -11.10 -4.52 8.33
C GLY A 124 -10.72 -3.91 9.67
N LEU A 125 -10.48 -2.60 9.71
CA LEU A 125 -10.01 -1.88 10.90
C LEU A 125 -10.93 -0.69 11.20
N THR A 126 -11.34 -0.56 12.46
CA THR A 126 -12.17 0.54 12.98
C THR A 126 -11.65 1.08 14.31
N GLY A 127 -12.26 2.15 14.81
CA GLY A 127 -11.89 2.78 16.06
C GLY A 127 -12.80 3.96 16.39
N THR A 128 -12.42 4.75 17.37
CA THR A 128 -13.10 6.03 17.64
C THR A 128 -12.80 7.04 16.53
N ASP A 129 -13.70 8.03 16.35
CA ASP A 129 -13.50 9.14 15.41
C ASP A 129 -12.10 9.77 15.56
N ARG A 130 -11.67 10.02 16.80
CA ARG A 130 -10.33 10.57 17.10
C ARG A 130 -9.19 9.66 16.61
N GLN A 131 -9.31 8.35 16.75
CA GLN A 131 -8.29 7.41 16.27
C GLN A 131 -8.21 7.44 14.74
N ILE A 132 -9.35 7.43 14.06
CA ILE A 132 -9.43 7.50 12.60
C ILE A 132 -8.88 8.84 12.09
N GLU A 133 -9.32 9.96 12.66
CA GLU A 133 -8.81 11.31 12.31
C GLU A 133 -7.31 11.43 12.51
N SER A 134 -6.79 10.94 13.65
CA SER A 134 -5.35 10.96 13.95
C SER A 134 -4.56 10.14 12.93
N LEU A 135 -5.08 8.98 12.53
CA LEU A 135 -4.43 8.09 11.57
C LEU A 135 -4.47 8.65 10.15
N ALA A 136 -5.63 9.15 9.72
CA ALA A 136 -5.79 9.82 8.43
C ALA A 136 -4.83 11.02 8.34
N LYS A 137 -4.73 11.84 9.40
CA LYS A 137 -3.78 12.95 9.45
C LYS A 137 -2.33 12.49 9.38
N ARG A 138 -1.96 11.41 10.09
CA ARG A 138 -0.59 10.84 10.07
C ARG A 138 -0.16 10.50 8.65
N TYR A 139 -1.04 9.91 7.86
CA TYR A 139 -0.77 9.51 6.48
C TYR A 139 -1.25 10.51 5.42
N ARG A 140 -1.68 11.70 5.85
CA ARG A 140 -2.15 12.79 4.98
C ARG A 140 -3.30 12.36 4.06
N VAL A 141 -4.15 11.46 4.56
CA VAL A 141 -5.38 11.04 3.90
C VAL A 141 -6.40 12.16 4.01
N ALA A 142 -6.86 12.65 2.86
CA ALA A 142 -8.00 13.54 2.80
C ALA A 142 -9.29 12.71 2.65
N TYR A 143 -10.26 12.98 3.52
CA TYR A 143 -11.62 12.49 3.39
C TYR A 143 -12.59 13.57 3.87
N GLN A 144 -13.79 13.56 3.33
CA GLN A 144 -14.84 14.52 3.66
C GLN A 144 -16.18 13.80 3.72
N MET A 145 -16.86 13.90 4.87
CA MET A 145 -18.24 13.45 4.99
C MET A 145 -19.15 14.45 4.28
N GLU A 146 -19.96 13.95 3.34
CA GLU A 146 -20.95 14.77 2.65
C GLU A 146 -22.15 15.05 3.56
N LYS A 147 -22.92 16.08 3.20
CA LYS A 147 -24.16 16.40 3.93
C LYS A 147 -25.15 15.24 3.77
N ARG A 148 -25.85 14.94 4.87
CA ARG A 148 -26.97 14.00 4.85
C ARG A 148 -28.04 14.47 3.87
N ASP A 149 -28.53 13.54 3.06
CA ASP A 149 -29.70 13.73 2.22
C ASP A 149 -30.99 13.78 3.09
N PRO A 150 -32.15 14.13 2.51
CA PRO A 150 -33.42 14.15 3.23
C PRO A 150 -33.84 12.80 3.85
N ASN A 151 -33.25 11.69 3.41
CA ASN A 151 -33.51 10.34 3.91
C ASN A 151 -32.51 9.92 5.00
N GLY A 152 -31.55 10.77 5.33
CA GLY A 152 -30.53 10.53 6.35
C GLY A 152 -29.26 9.82 5.87
N SER A 153 -29.20 9.47 4.58
CA SER A 153 -28.03 8.85 3.93
C SER A 153 -26.96 9.89 3.65
N TYR A 154 -25.69 9.48 3.68
CA TYR A 154 -24.57 10.33 3.30
C TYR A 154 -23.44 9.50 2.72
N GLU A 155 -22.67 10.14 1.84
CA GLU A 155 -21.45 9.61 1.27
C GLU A 155 -20.24 10.23 1.99
N VAL A 156 -19.10 9.58 1.84
CA VAL A 156 -17.82 10.13 2.25
C VAL A 156 -16.93 10.18 1.01
N THR A 157 -16.51 11.36 0.61
CA THR A 157 -15.47 11.53 -0.41
C THR A 157 -14.14 11.12 0.21
N HIS A 158 -13.40 10.19 -0.40
CA HIS A 158 -12.10 9.74 0.09
C HIS A 158 -11.15 9.39 -1.07
N SER A 159 -9.85 9.34 -0.79
CA SER A 159 -8.84 8.98 -1.79
C SER A 159 -8.86 7.49 -2.13
N SER A 160 -8.63 7.15 -3.40
CA SER A 160 -8.36 5.79 -3.89
C SER A 160 -6.92 5.31 -3.62
N ALA A 161 -6.12 6.12 -2.91
CA ALA A 161 -4.72 5.82 -2.69
C ALA A 161 -4.50 4.62 -1.76
N VAL A 162 -3.56 3.76 -2.15
CA VAL A 162 -3.14 2.59 -1.37
C VAL A 162 -1.69 2.78 -0.93
N TYR A 163 -1.48 2.80 0.38
CA TYR A 163 -0.18 3.01 1.00
C TYR A 163 0.52 1.67 1.19
N VAL A 164 1.74 1.54 0.69
CA VAL A 164 2.53 0.32 0.75
C VAL A 164 3.62 0.45 1.81
N PHE A 165 3.57 -0.43 2.80
CA PHE A 165 4.57 -0.57 3.85
C PHE A 165 5.31 -1.89 3.71
N ASP A 166 6.64 -1.90 3.86
CA ASP A 166 7.43 -3.13 3.83
C ASP A 166 7.24 -3.98 5.10
N ALA A 167 7.91 -5.14 5.16
CA ALA A 167 7.82 -6.09 6.26
C ALA A 167 8.31 -5.52 7.61
N GLU A 168 9.11 -4.45 7.60
CA GLU A 168 9.52 -3.76 8.82
C GLU A 168 8.52 -2.67 9.25
N GLY A 169 7.50 -2.42 8.42
CA GLY A 169 6.51 -1.37 8.60
C GLY A 169 6.94 -0.03 8.01
N ARG A 170 8.00 0.05 7.22
CA ARG A 170 8.46 1.33 6.65
C ARG A 170 7.61 1.71 5.45
N ALA A 171 7.24 2.98 5.33
CA ALA A 171 6.51 3.47 4.16
C ALA A 171 7.42 3.43 2.93
N ARG A 172 6.95 2.79 1.84
CA ARG A 172 7.76 2.60 0.61
C ARG A 172 7.14 3.23 -0.60
N LEU A 173 5.91 2.85 -0.92
CA LEU A 173 5.23 3.24 -2.15
C LEU A 173 3.81 3.72 -1.88
N LEU A 174 3.27 4.47 -2.84
CA LEU A 174 1.88 4.90 -2.89
C LEU A 174 1.34 4.57 -4.29
N ALA A 175 0.26 3.80 -4.34
CA ALA A 175 -0.48 3.55 -5.58
C ALA A 175 -1.72 4.46 -5.63
N THR A 176 -2.10 4.92 -6.82
CA THR A 176 -3.36 5.64 -7.08
C THR A 176 -4.23 4.85 -8.05
N ASP A 177 -5.46 5.31 -8.29
CA ASP A 177 -6.34 4.90 -9.40
C ASP A 177 -5.68 4.71 -10.79
N ASN A 178 -4.65 5.48 -11.12
CA ASN A 178 -3.96 5.38 -12.42
C ASN A 178 -3.01 4.17 -12.53
N ASP A 179 -2.62 3.56 -11.41
CA ASP A 179 -1.70 2.43 -11.39
C ASP A 179 -2.41 1.12 -11.72
N THR A 180 -1.88 0.38 -12.69
CA THR A 180 -2.45 -0.90 -13.11
C THR A 180 -2.15 -2.00 -12.09
N PRO A 181 -2.98 -3.06 -12.00
CA PRO A 181 -2.67 -4.19 -11.13
C PRO A 181 -1.30 -4.84 -11.43
N ASP A 182 -0.86 -4.84 -12.70
CA ASP A 182 0.45 -5.34 -13.10
C ASP A 182 1.59 -4.50 -12.54
N ALA A 183 1.50 -3.17 -12.64
CA ALA A 183 2.48 -2.25 -12.09
C ALA A 183 2.61 -2.39 -10.56
N ILE A 184 1.46 -2.46 -9.87
CA ILE A 184 1.44 -2.67 -8.41
C ILE A 184 2.08 -4.01 -8.06
N ALA A 185 1.67 -5.10 -8.72
CA ALA A 185 2.21 -6.44 -8.45
C ALA A 185 3.73 -6.52 -8.71
N GLN A 186 4.23 -5.91 -9.78
CA GLN A 186 5.67 -5.90 -10.09
C GLN A 186 6.48 -5.23 -8.99
N ASP A 187 6.05 -4.05 -8.52
CA ASP A 187 6.74 -3.34 -7.46
C ASP A 187 6.58 -4.04 -6.10
N LEU A 188 5.43 -4.66 -5.82
CA LEU A 188 5.24 -5.45 -4.60
C LEU A 188 6.16 -6.68 -4.53
N ARG A 189 6.39 -7.40 -5.64
CA ARG A 189 7.38 -8.49 -5.67
C ARG A 189 8.76 -8.00 -5.22
N ARG A 190 9.19 -6.84 -5.73
CA ARG A 190 10.46 -6.22 -5.34
C ARG A 190 10.51 -5.86 -3.85
N ILE A 191 9.42 -5.34 -3.28
CA ILE A 191 9.34 -5.02 -1.84
C ILE A 191 9.38 -6.31 -1.00
N VAL A 192 8.69 -7.36 -1.45
CA VAL A 192 8.64 -8.66 -0.78
C VAL A 192 10.00 -9.38 -0.83
N ASP A 193 10.73 -9.27 -1.93
CA ASP A 193 12.02 -9.95 -2.16
C ASP A 193 13.21 -9.29 -1.46
N GLN A 194 13.11 -8.00 -1.11
CA GLN A 194 14.12 -7.25 -0.34
C GLN A 194 14.37 -7.80 1.07
N ARG A 195 13.71 -8.90 1.46
CA ARG A 195 13.98 -9.70 2.67
C ARG A 195 15.16 -10.67 2.54
N SER A 196 15.93 -10.62 1.43
CA SER A 196 17.04 -11.53 1.13
C SER A 196 18.41 -10.90 1.34
#